data_AF-A0A133XEM8-F1
#
_entry.id   AF-A0A133XEM8-F1
#
_cell.length_a   1.000
_cell.length_b   1.000
_cell.length_c   1.000
_cell.angle_alpha   90.00
_cell.angle_beta   90.00
_cell.angle_gamma   90.00
#
_symmetry.space_group_name_H-M   'P 1'
#
loop_
_entity.id
_entity.type
_entity.pdbx_description
1 polymer ?
#
loop_
_entity_poly.entity_id
_entity_poly.type
_entity_poly.pdbx_seq_one_letter_code
_entity_poly.pdbx_strand_id
1 'polypeptide(L)'
;MCEIYVKADPMLYESRARSLRIHGFVTKIRLENLFWEILAELAGNEGMTTNQLIAKLYDEIEAYRGEVENFASFLRVTCLRYLTLRHQKAGERPSLAVVGTLPTAAQHLSRSLGAA
;
A
#
# COMPACT_ATOMS: atom_id res chain seq x y z
N MET A 1 -4.15 -4.65 -27.82
CA MET A 1 -3.65 -4.14 -26.53
C MET A 1 -3.55 -2.62 -26.66
N CYS A 2 -4.38 -1.85 -25.94
CA CYS A 2 -4.44 -0.39 -26.12
C CYS A 2 -3.12 0.30 -25.74
N GLU A 3 -2.88 1.47 -26.34
CA GLU A 3 -1.70 2.31 -26.07
C GLU A 3 -1.48 2.59 -24.57
N ILE A 4 -2.57 2.61 -23.80
CA ILE A 4 -2.60 2.79 -22.34
C ILE A 4 -1.66 1.82 -21.60
N TYR A 5 -1.51 0.58 -22.07
CA TYR A 5 -0.68 -0.42 -21.38
C TYR A 5 0.74 -0.52 -21.91
N VAL A 6 0.97 -0.16 -23.17
CA VAL A 6 2.26 -0.33 -23.85
C VAL A 6 3.12 0.93 -23.78
N LYS A 7 2.49 2.11 -23.66
CA LYS A 7 3.18 3.41 -23.55
C LYS A 7 3.36 3.88 -22.10
N ALA A 8 3.30 2.98 -21.12
CA ALA A 8 3.61 3.33 -19.74
C ALA A 8 5.05 3.85 -19.67
N ASP A 9 5.29 4.94 -18.94
CA ASP A 9 6.63 5.46 -18.71
C ASP A 9 7.52 4.35 -18.11
N PRO A 10 8.65 3.97 -18.76
CA PRO A 10 9.55 2.96 -18.25
C PRO A 10 10.03 3.19 -16.82
N MET A 11 10.08 4.44 -16.37
CA MET A 11 10.43 4.76 -14.99
C MET A 11 9.47 4.13 -13.98
N LEU A 12 8.18 3.96 -14.31
CA LEU A 12 7.17 3.46 -13.36
C LEU A 12 7.41 2.01 -12.94
N TYR A 13 7.83 1.15 -13.88
CA TYR A 13 8.10 -0.27 -13.63
C TYR A 13 9.58 -0.60 -13.45
N GLU A 14 10.46 0.41 -13.48
CA GLU A 14 11.87 0.25 -13.09
C GLU A 14 11.95 -0.13 -11.61
N SER A 15 12.70 -1.20 -11.31
CA SER A 15 12.83 -1.72 -9.95
C SER A 15 13.93 -1.03 -9.17
N ARG A 16 13.59 -0.46 -8.01
CA ARG A 16 14.54 0.17 -7.09
C ARG A 16 14.57 -0.52 -5.73
N ALA A 17 15.79 -0.75 -5.26
CA ALA A 17 16.03 -1.27 -3.92
C ALA A 17 16.26 -0.12 -2.93
N ARG A 18 15.58 -0.15 -1.79
CA ARG A 18 15.80 0.76 -0.67
C ARG A 18 16.13 -0.06 0.58
N SER A 19 17.03 0.47 1.40
CA SER A 19 17.34 -0.10 2.72
C SER A 19 16.49 0.59 3.77
N LEU A 20 15.72 -0.18 4.53
CA LEU A 20 14.85 0.31 5.59
C LEU A 20 15.27 -0.31 6.91
N ARG A 21 15.08 0.43 8.01
CA ARG A 21 15.32 -0.09 9.36
C ARG A 21 13.98 -0.52 9.96
N ILE A 22 13.85 -1.82 10.24
CA ILE A 22 12.67 -2.42 10.87
C ILE A 22 13.18 -3.19 12.10
N HIS A 23 12.65 -2.90 13.29
CA HIS A 23 13.14 -3.43 14.58
C HIS A 23 14.67 -3.35 14.77
N GLY A 24 15.30 -2.30 14.27
CA GLY A 24 16.76 -2.12 14.36
C GLY A 24 17.56 -2.84 13.28
N PHE A 25 16.98 -3.81 12.56
CA PHE A 25 17.61 -4.51 11.44
C PHE A 25 17.47 -3.75 10.14
N VAL A 26 18.53 -3.76 9.32
CA VAL A 26 18.51 -3.17 7.99
C VAL A 26 17.97 -4.20 6.99
N THR A 27 16.75 -3.97 6.52
CA THR A 27 16.06 -4.80 5.55
C THR A 27 16.09 -4.13 4.18
N LYS A 28 16.64 -4.82 3.18
CA LYS A 28 16.67 -4.35 1.80
C LYS A 28 15.41 -4.81 1.06
N ILE A 29 14.58 -3.86 0.66
CA ILE A 29 13.34 -4.13 -0.07
C ILE A 29 13.48 -3.60 -1.50
N ARG A 30 13.09 -4.40 -2.50
CA ARG A 30 13.09 -4.02 -3.91
C ARG A 30 11.67 -3.99 -4.45
N LEU A 31 11.25 -2.81 -4.90
CA LEU A 31 9.94 -2.54 -5.51
C LEU A 31 10.11 -1.63 -6.73
N GLU A 32 9.13 -1.66 -7.61
CA GLU A 32 8.99 -0.76 -8.75
C GLU A 32 8.71 0.68 -8.26
N ASN A 33 9.14 1.70 -9.03
CA ASN A 33 8.99 3.09 -8.62
C ASN A 33 7.54 3.48 -8.33
N LEU A 34 6.59 2.98 -9.12
CA LEU A 34 5.16 3.23 -8.89
C LEU A 34 4.70 2.75 -7.50
N PHE A 35 5.17 1.60 -7.02
CA PHE A 35 4.82 1.15 -5.67
C PHE A 35 5.46 2.02 -4.59
N TRP A 36 6.69 2.50 -4.80
CA TRP A 36 7.30 3.44 -3.86
C TRP A 36 6.53 4.76 -3.79
N GLU A 37 6.03 5.27 -4.91
CA GLU A 37 5.20 6.46 -4.97
C GLU A 37 3.87 6.27 -4.24
N ILE A 38 3.18 5.15 -4.49
CA ILE A 38 1.91 4.83 -3.82
C ILE A 38 2.12 4.65 -2.30
N LEU A 39 3.21 4.02 -1.86
CA LEU A 39 3.55 3.90 -0.44
C LEU A 39 3.83 5.26 0.20
N ALA A 40 4.47 6.19 -0.53
CA ALA A 40 4.69 7.54 -0.04
C ALA A 40 3.38 8.34 0.08
N GLU A 41 2.48 8.19 -0.90
CA GLU A 41 1.14 8.79 -0.86
C GLU A 41 0.32 8.25 0.32
N LEU A 42 0.26 6.92 0.48
CA LEU A 42 -0.44 6.27 1.60
C LEU A 42 0.13 6.74 2.94
N ALA A 43 1.45 6.82 3.07
CA ALA A 43 2.08 7.30 4.29
C ALA A 43 1.71 8.75 4.59
N GLY A 44 1.72 9.62 3.56
CA GLY A 44 1.30 11.02 3.66
C GLY A 44 -0.14 11.16 4.16
N ASN A 45 -1.05 10.31 3.67
CA ASN A 45 -2.45 10.30 4.09
C ASN A 45 -2.64 9.84 5.55
N GLU A 46 -1.73 9.03 6.09
CA GLU A 46 -1.70 8.66 7.51
C GLU A 46 -0.86 9.64 8.38
N GLY A 47 -0.30 10.70 7.80
CA GLY A 47 0.56 11.64 8.53
C GLY A 47 1.90 11.03 8.96
N MET A 48 2.39 10.03 8.23
CA MET A 48 3.61 9.28 8.51
C MET A 48 4.62 9.41 7.36
N THR A 49 5.90 9.14 7.66
CA THR A 49 6.89 8.89 6.60
C THR A 49 6.71 7.49 5.99
N THR A 50 7.16 7.29 4.75
CA THR A 50 7.11 5.98 4.09
C THR A 50 7.79 4.88 4.91
N ASN A 51 8.91 5.18 5.57
CA ASN A 51 9.60 4.21 6.41
C ASN A 51 8.79 3.83 7.66
N GLN A 52 8.12 4.80 8.29
CA GLN A 52 7.25 4.54 9.44
C GLN A 52 6.04 3.69 9.04
N LEU A 53 5.40 4.01 7.90
CA LEU A 53 4.30 3.20 7.38
C LEU A 53 4.75 1.75 7.12
N ILE A 54 5.89 1.55 6.44
CA ILE A 54 6.38 0.21 6.12
C ILE A 54 6.74 -0.58 7.38
N ALA A 55 7.35 0.05 8.39
CA ALA A 55 7.61 -0.59 9.67
C ALA A 55 6.31 -0.98 10.37
N LYS A 56 5.33 -0.06 10.47
CA LYS A 56 4.00 -0.34 11.05
C LYS A 56 3.30 -1.51 10.34
N LEU A 57 3.33 -1.53 9.01
CA LEU A 57 2.75 -2.62 8.21
C LEU A 57 3.45 -3.97 8.44
N TYR A 58 4.76 -3.96 8.69
CA TYR A 58 5.51 -5.15 9.09
C TYR A 58 5.03 -5.66 10.45
N ASP A 59 4.96 -4.78 11.44
CA ASP A 59 4.51 -5.11 12.80
C ASP A 59 3.08 -5.67 12.79
N GLU A 60 2.17 -5.05 12.02
CA GLU A 60 0.77 -5.48 11.93
C GLU A 60 0.61 -6.86 11.28
N ILE A 61 1.36 -7.15 10.21
CA ILE A 61 1.26 -8.46 9.54
C ILE A 61 1.95 -9.56 10.35
N GLU A 62 3.05 -9.24 11.04
CA GLU A 62 3.70 -10.15 11.98
C GLU A 62 2.78 -10.49 13.15
N ALA A 63 2.16 -9.48 13.78
CA ALA A 63 1.19 -9.69 14.86
C ALA A 63 -0.02 -10.52 14.41
N TYR A 64 -0.46 -10.36 13.15
CA TYR A 64 -1.61 -11.07 12.61
C TYR A 64 -1.32 -12.52 12.18
N ARG A 65 -0.15 -12.79 11.59
CA ARG A 65 0.20 -14.12 11.04
C ARG A 65 1.21 -14.91 11.87
N GLY A 66 1.87 -14.27 12.82
CA GLY A 66 2.98 -14.82 13.60
C GLY A 66 4.35 -14.66 12.93
N GLU A 67 4.38 -14.49 11.60
CA GLU A 67 5.60 -14.27 10.83
C GLU A 67 5.33 -13.45 9.56
N VAL A 68 6.38 -12.84 9.02
CA VAL A 68 6.32 -12.05 7.79
C VAL A 68 7.00 -12.76 6.63
N GLU A 69 6.23 -13.47 5.84
CA GLU A 69 6.70 -14.04 4.57
C GLU A 69 6.40 -13.12 3.39
N ASN A 70 7.30 -13.10 2.39
CA ASN A 70 7.08 -12.41 1.11
C ASN A 70 6.69 -10.92 1.25
N PHE A 71 7.36 -10.20 2.17
CA PHE A 71 7.01 -8.82 2.50
C PHE A 71 6.97 -7.85 1.30
N ALA A 72 7.87 -8.02 0.32
CA ALA A 72 7.84 -7.20 -0.89
C ALA A 72 6.55 -7.42 -1.71
N SER A 73 6.07 -8.67 -1.81
CA SER A 73 4.79 -8.98 -2.47
C SER A 73 3.61 -8.42 -1.67
N PHE A 74 3.66 -8.54 -0.34
CA PHE A 74 2.68 -7.93 0.54
C PHE A 74 2.55 -6.42 0.32
N LEU A 75 3.67 -5.68 0.25
CA LEU A 75 3.65 -4.24 -0.01
C LEU A 75 3.01 -3.90 -1.37
N ARG A 76 3.31 -4.66 -2.44
CA ARG A 76 2.66 -4.48 -3.75
C ARG A 76 1.15 -4.68 -3.69
N VAL A 77 0.71 -5.76 -3.02
CA VAL A 77 -0.71 -6.05 -2.83
C VAL A 77 -1.38 -4.95 -2.01
N THR A 78 -0.71 -4.44 -0.97
CA THR A 78 -1.20 -3.31 -0.16
C THR A 78 -1.42 -2.06 -1.00
N CYS A 79 -0.51 -1.69 -1.89
CA CYS A 79 -0.71 -0.58 -2.82
C CYS A 79 -1.93 -0.78 -3.73
N LEU A 80 -2.11 -1.97 -4.30
CA LEU A 80 -3.27 -2.27 -5.15
C LEU A 80 -4.58 -2.21 -4.38
N ARG A 81 -4.60 -2.74 -3.15
CA ARG A 81 -5.77 -2.65 -2.26
C ARG A 81 -6.08 -1.20 -1.91
N TYR A 82 -5.07 -0.40 -1.58
CA TYR A 82 -5.21 1.02 -1.28
C TYR A 82 -5.85 1.78 -2.45
N LEU A 83 -5.33 1.64 -3.66
CA LEU A 83 -5.90 2.29 -4.85
C LEU A 83 -7.32 1.82 -5.15
N THR A 84 -7.59 0.52 -4.99
CA THR A 84 -8.93 -0.05 -5.17
C THR A 84 -9.93 0.56 -4.20
N LEU A 85 -9.56 0.66 -2.91
CA LEU A 85 -10.41 1.25 -1.87
C LEU A 85 -10.63 2.75 -2.10
N ARG A 86 -9.61 3.47 -2.58
CA ARG A 86 -9.68 4.91 -2.86
C ARG A 86 -10.64 5.25 -4.00
N HIS A 87 -10.76 4.37 -5.00
CA HIS A 87 -11.60 4.60 -6.18
C HIS A 87 -12.98 3.93 -6.09
N GLN A 88 -13.33 3.33 -4.93
CA GLN A 88 -14.64 2.75 -4.72
C GLN A 88 -15.74 3.80 -4.71
N LYS A 89 -16.80 3.55 -5.46
CA LYS A 89 -18.03 4.33 -5.41
C LYS A 89 -18.86 3.90 -4.20
N ALA A 90 -19.62 4.83 -3.63
CA ALA A 90 -20.55 4.52 -2.55
C ALA A 90 -21.54 3.42 -2.99
N GLY A 91 -21.56 2.30 -2.26
CA GLY A 91 -22.43 1.15 -2.52
C GLY A 91 -21.78 -0.03 -3.26
N GLU A 92 -20.55 0.10 -3.73
CA GLU A 92 -19.82 -0.99 -4.38
C GLU A 92 -19.07 -1.83 -3.33
N ARG A 93 -19.33 -3.14 -3.27
CA ARG A 93 -18.57 -4.02 -2.35
C ARG A 93 -17.17 -4.25 -2.93
N PRO A 94 -16.10 -4.02 -2.15
CA PRO A 94 -14.78 -4.50 -2.53
C PRO A 94 -14.84 -6.02 -2.72
N SER A 95 -14.60 -6.53 -3.93
CA SER A 95 -14.21 -7.93 -4.13
C SER A 95 -12.71 -8.09 -3.82
N LEU A 96 -12.27 -7.56 -2.70
CA LEU A 96 -10.96 -7.83 -2.14
C LEU A 96 -11.23 -8.91 -1.10
N ALA A 97 -10.58 -10.08 -1.20
CA ALA A 97 -10.67 -11.11 -0.16
C ALA A 97 -10.20 -10.49 1.18
N VAL A 98 -11.16 -9.98 1.95
CA VAL A 98 -10.95 -9.36 3.25
C VAL A 98 -11.09 -10.47 4.26
N VAL A 99 -10.01 -10.77 4.97
CA VAL A 99 -10.13 -11.16 6.37
C VAL A 99 -9.81 -9.90 7.18
N GLY A 100 -10.83 -9.34 7.84
CA GLY A 100 -10.68 -8.29 8.85
C GLY A 100 -10.75 -6.85 8.33
N THR A 101 -11.80 -6.15 8.77
CA THR A 101 -11.95 -4.70 9.01
C THR A 101 -10.90 -3.73 8.47
N LEU A 102 -11.38 -2.79 7.65
CA LEU A 102 -10.65 -1.59 7.21
C LEU A 102 -10.06 -0.81 8.39
N PRO A 103 -8.81 -0.34 8.32
CA PRO A 103 -8.24 0.54 9.33
C PRO A 103 -9.02 1.86 9.41
N THR A 104 -9.11 2.44 10.60
CA THR A 104 -9.94 3.61 10.95
C THR A 104 -9.70 4.83 10.06
N ALA A 105 -8.51 4.97 9.47
CA ALA A 105 -8.18 6.03 8.51
C ALA A 105 -9.03 5.98 7.23
N ALA A 106 -9.36 4.78 6.73
CA ALA A 106 -10.24 4.61 5.57
C ALA A 106 -11.72 4.95 5.87
N GLN A 107 -12.13 4.87 7.15
CA GLN A 107 -13.48 5.26 7.57
C GLN A 107 -13.67 6.79 7.54
N HIS A 108 -12.59 7.57 7.70
CA HIS A 108 -12.63 9.02 7.56
C HIS A 108 -12.76 9.47 6.10
N LEU A 109 -12.09 8.78 5.18
CA LEU A 109 -12.21 9.01 3.73
C LEU A 109 -13.61 8.68 3.19
N SER A 110 -14.27 7.63 3.71
CA SER A 110 -15.66 7.32 3.32
C SER A 110 -16.68 8.31 3.89
N ARG A 111 -16.38 8.96 5.03
CA ARG A 111 -17.28 9.94 5.67
C ARG A 111 -17.21 11.33 5.03
N SER A 112 -16.05 11.76 4.53
CA SER A 112 -15.93 13.06 3.85
C SER A 112 -16.59 13.09 2.48
N LEU A 113 -16.71 11.93 1.80
CA LEU A 113 -17.34 11.78 0.49
C LEU A 113 -18.86 11.55 0.53
N GLY A 114 -19.45 11.36 1.72
CA GLY A 114 -20.89 11.14 1.90
C GLY A 114 -21.68 12.37 2.38
N ALA A 115 -21.03 13.53 2.53
CA ALA A 115 -21.62 14.76 3.05
C ALA A 115 -21.63 15.93 2.04
N ALA A 116 -21.50 15.63 0.75
CA ALA A 116 -21.66 16.60 -0.33
C ALA A 116 -22.81 16.18 -1.26
#